data_AF-A0A2L2YUI8-F1
#
_entry.id   AF-A0A2L2YUI8-F1
#
_cell.length_a   1.000
_cell.length_b   1.000
_cell.length_c   1.000
_cell.angle_alpha   90.00
_cell.angle_beta   90.00
_cell.angle_gamma   90.00
#
_symmetry.space_group_name_H-M   'P 1'
#
loop_
_entity.id
_entity.type
_entity.pdbx_description
1 polymer ?
#
loop_
_entity_poly.entity_id
_entity_poly.type
_entity_poly.pdbx_seq_one_letter_code
_entity_poly.pdbx_strand_id
1 'polypeptide(L)'
;IHSYFECSPANTRRLKNVQDILEQKSRKFIKLSTTRWLSLGNSVTALDCNWQALVSVLMEDKRPVAQGLLKNITTFLFLATTAIMNDIMFNINKLSLIFQKSNLNFEYVQLCVKACISS
;
A
#
# COMPACT_ATOMS: atom_id res chain seq x y z
N ILE A 1 -10.76 1.13 -3.36
CA ILE A 1 -10.39 0.58 -2.03
C ILE A 1 -10.46 1.66 -0.96
N HIS A 2 -9.65 2.73 -1.00
CA HIS A 2 -9.69 3.82 0.00
C HIS A 2 -11.11 4.32 0.32
N SER A 3 -11.87 4.74 -0.72
CA SER A 3 -13.24 5.25 -0.59
C SER A 3 -14.22 4.27 0.06
N TYR A 4 -13.99 2.96 -0.08
CA TYR A 4 -14.82 1.92 0.53
C TYR A 4 -14.71 1.91 2.06
N PHE A 5 -13.56 2.33 2.61
CA PHE A 5 -13.30 2.38 4.05
C PHE A 5 -13.44 3.80 4.61
N GLU A 6 -12.92 4.82 3.92
CA GLU A 6 -12.94 6.22 4.38
C GLU A 6 -14.36 6.71 4.67
N CYS A 7 -15.31 6.42 3.78
CA CYS A 7 -16.69 6.89 3.91
C CYS A 7 -17.55 5.99 4.80
N SER A 8 -17.00 4.92 5.38
CA SER A 8 -17.77 3.95 6.16
C SER A 8 -17.02 3.57 7.45
N PRO A 9 -17.38 4.19 8.59
CA PRO A 9 -16.85 3.79 9.89
C PRO A 9 -17.08 2.32 10.20
N ALA A 10 -18.21 1.75 9.74
CA ALA A 10 -18.53 0.34 9.88
C ALA A 10 -17.53 -0.55 9.14
N ASN A 11 -17.21 -0.24 7.88
CA ASN A 11 -16.22 -1.00 7.10
C ASN A 11 -14.82 -0.87 7.70
N THR A 12 -14.46 0.32 8.19
CA THR A 12 -13.17 0.54 8.86
C THR A 12 -13.04 -0.27 10.15
N ARG A 13 -14.11 -0.35 10.96
CA ARG A 13 -14.13 -1.22 12.16
C ARG A 13 -13.98 -2.69 11.79
N ARG A 14 -14.70 -3.16 10.77
CA ARG A 14 -14.59 -4.54 10.28
C ARG A 14 -13.17 -4.87 9.83
N LEU A 15 -12.52 -3.97 9.07
CA LEU A 15 -11.12 -4.13 8.68
C LEU A 15 -10.21 -4.27 9.89
N LYS A 16 -10.37 -3.40 10.89
CA LYS A 16 -9.56 -3.45 12.10
C LYS A 16 -9.74 -4.76 12.86
N ASN A 17 -10.97 -5.22 13.03
CA ASN A 17 -11.25 -6.50 13.70
C ASN A 17 -10.57 -7.67 12.99
N VAL A 18 -10.63 -7.71 11.65
CA VAL A 18 -9.96 -8.76 10.88
C VAL A 18 -8.44 -8.64 10.96
N GLN A 19 -7.89 -7.43 10.92
CA GLN A 19 -6.45 -7.21 11.12
C GLN A 19 -5.99 -7.71 12.48
N ASP A 20 -6.76 -7.45 13.53
CA ASP A 20 -6.47 -7.88 14.90
C ASP A 20 -6.51 -9.42 15.02
N ILE A 21 -7.48 -10.09 14.37
CA ILE A 21 -7.58 -11.56 14.32
C ILE A 21 -6.40 -12.19 13.56
N LEU A 22 -5.96 -11.55 12.47
CA LEU A 22 -4.84 -12.03 11.64
C LEU A 22 -3.46 -11.61 12.19
N GLU A 23 -3.41 -10.96 13.36
CA GLU A 23 -2.20 -10.37 13.95
C GLU A 23 -1.41 -9.46 12.98
N GLN A 24 -2.14 -8.82 12.06
CA GLN A 24 -1.56 -7.95 11.05
C GLN A 24 -1.35 -6.54 11.60
N LYS A 25 -0.22 -5.92 11.25
CA LYS A 25 0.03 -4.53 11.58
C LYS A 25 -1.05 -3.64 10.96
N SER A 26 -1.91 -3.05 11.79
CA SER A 26 -2.98 -2.18 11.32
C SER A 26 -2.42 -1.01 10.51
N ARG A 27 -2.68 -1.02 9.21
CA ARG A 27 -2.41 0.10 8.31
C ARG A 27 -3.73 0.56 7.72
N LYS A 28 -3.98 1.87 7.74
CA LYS A 28 -5.10 2.45 7.01
C LYS A 28 -4.78 2.48 5.53
N PHE A 29 -5.79 2.26 4.68
CA PHE A 29 -5.66 2.59 3.28
C PHE A 29 -5.47 4.10 3.12
N ILE A 30 -4.66 4.50 2.16
CA ILE A 30 -4.30 5.90 1.92
C ILE A 30 -4.91 6.34 0.59
N LYS A 31 -5.38 7.59 0.53
CA LYS A 31 -5.84 8.18 -0.71
C LYS A 31 -4.66 8.32 -1.67
N LEU A 32 -4.80 7.75 -2.85
CA LEU A 32 -3.82 7.94 -3.92
C LEU A 32 -3.80 9.41 -4.37
N SER A 33 -2.60 9.99 -4.41
CA SER A 33 -2.34 11.30 -5.00
C SER A 33 -1.54 11.10 -6.28
N THR A 34 -2.11 11.47 -7.42
CA THR A 34 -1.50 11.28 -8.76
C THR A 34 -0.19 12.04 -8.93
N THR A 35 -0.03 13.16 -8.22
CA THR A 35 1.16 14.04 -8.29
C THR A 35 2.23 13.75 -7.25
N ARG A 36 1.96 12.85 -6.27
CA ARG A 36 2.89 12.58 -5.17
C ARG A 36 3.24 11.11 -5.14
N TRP A 37 4.38 10.78 -5.73
CA TRP A 37 4.83 9.42 -5.89
C TRP A 37 5.03 8.68 -4.53
N LEU A 38 5.43 9.40 -3.46
CA LEU A 38 5.47 8.86 -2.08
C LEU A 38 4.08 8.38 -1.60
N SER A 39 3.01 9.05 -2.01
CA SER A 39 1.64 8.67 -1.68
C SER A 39 1.23 7.37 -2.38
N LEU A 40 1.68 7.19 -3.62
CA LEU A 40 1.49 5.93 -4.35
C LEU A 40 2.19 4.79 -3.62
N GLY A 41 3.44 4.99 -3.20
CA GLY A 41 4.20 3.94 -2.53
C GLY A 41 3.58 3.54 -1.20
N ASN A 42 3.19 4.52 -0.39
CA ASN A 42 2.48 4.27 0.86
C ASN A 42 1.13 3.56 0.65
N SER A 43 0.40 3.87 -0.43
CA SER A 43 -0.85 3.20 -0.76
C SER A 43 -0.63 1.76 -1.20
N VAL A 44 0.42 1.48 -1.98
CA VAL A 44 0.77 0.12 -2.43
C VAL A 44 1.20 -0.72 -1.23
N THR A 45 2.07 -0.21 -0.36
CA THR A 45 2.46 -0.90 0.88
C THR A 45 1.27 -1.16 1.79
N ALA A 46 0.35 -0.20 1.93
CA ALA A 46 -0.87 -0.42 2.71
C ALA A 46 -1.79 -1.48 2.09
N LEU A 47 -1.79 -1.62 0.77
CA LEU A 47 -2.55 -2.65 0.08
C LEU A 47 -1.94 -4.04 0.28
N ASP A 48 -0.63 -4.16 0.07
CA ASP A 48 0.14 -5.39 0.21
C ASP A 48 0.06 -5.95 1.64
N CYS A 49 0.34 -5.11 2.66
CA CYS A 49 0.27 -5.51 4.06
C CYS A 49 -1.12 -5.94 4.53
N ASN A 50 -2.18 -5.38 3.95
CA ASN A 50 -3.57 -5.64 4.35
C ASN A 50 -4.30 -6.57 3.40
N TRP A 51 -3.60 -7.19 2.45
CA TRP A 51 -4.21 -7.93 1.35
C TRP A 51 -5.20 -8.98 1.85
N GLN A 52 -4.76 -9.81 2.80
CA GLN A 52 -5.57 -10.87 3.38
C GLN A 52 -6.79 -10.32 4.13
N ALA A 53 -6.60 -9.33 5.01
CA ALA A 53 -7.70 -8.70 5.74
C ALA A 53 -8.72 -8.04 4.81
N LEU A 54 -8.25 -7.39 3.73
CA LEU A 54 -9.10 -6.80 2.71
C LEU A 54 -9.99 -7.84 2.03
N VAL A 55 -9.39 -8.95 1.59
CA VAL A 55 -10.12 -10.05 0.94
C VAL A 55 -11.17 -10.63 1.87
N SER A 56 -10.83 -10.91 3.13
CA SER A 56 -11.77 -11.42 4.13
C SER A 56 -12.97 -10.50 4.34
N VAL A 57 -12.73 -9.19 4.52
CA VAL A 57 -13.82 -8.21 4.70
C VAL A 57 -14.74 -8.14 3.47
N LEU A 58 -14.16 -8.21 2.26
CA LEU A 58 -14.93 -8.12 1.02
C LEU A 58 -15.70 -9.41 0.72
N MET A 59 -15.17 -10.59 1.07
CA MET A 59 -15.86 -11.88 0.90
C MET A 59 -17.15 -11.98 1.72
N GLU A 60 -17.13 -11.43 2.93
CA GLU A 60 -18.31 -11.38 3.81
C GLU A 60 -19.36 -10.36 3.35
N ASP A 61 -18.97 -9.35 2.58
CA ASP A 61 -19.85 -8.25 2.21
C ASP A 61 -20.59 -8.51 0.90
N LYS A 62 -21.91 -8.70 0.99
CA LYS A 62 -22.76 -9.04 -0.17
C LYS A 62 -23.11 -7.86 -1.08
N ARG A 63 -22.69 -6.63 -0.76
CA ARG A 63 -22.98 -5.46 -1.59
C ARG A 63 -22.26 -5.57 -2.94
N PRO A 64 -22.88 -5.16 -4.06
CA PRO A 64 -22.27 -5.24 -5.39
C PRO A 64 -20.91 -4.55 -5.48
N VAL A 65 -20.73 -3.42 -4.78
CA VAL A 65 -19.46 -2.70 -4.71
C VAL A 65 -18.34 -3.56 -4.12
N ALA A 66 -18.63 -4.31 -3.05
CA ALA A 66 -17.65 -5.16 -2.40
C ALA A 66 -17.28 -6.37 -3.28
N GLN A 67 -18.28 -6.98 -3.93
CA GLN A 67 -18.08 -8.09 -4.85
C GLN A 67 -17.27 -7.69 -6.10
N GLY A 68 -17.55 -6.50 -6.65
CA GLY A 68 -16.77 -5.94 -7.76
C GLY A 68 -15.32 -5.65 -7.37
N LEU A 69 -15.11 -5.09 -6.17
CA LEU A 69 -13.76 -4.91 -5.63
C LEU A 69 -13.05 -6.25 -5.48
N LEU A 70 -13.68 -7.22 -4.80
CA LEU A 70 -13.12 -8.56 -4.57
C LEU A 70 -12.63 -9.19 -5.88
N LYS A 71 -13.48 -9.22 -6.91
CA LYS A 71 -13.15 -9.78 -8.22
C LYS A 71 -11.91 -9.14 -8.84
N ASN A 72 -11.80 -7.81 -8.79
CA ASN A 72 -10.69 -7.09 -9.39
C ASN A 72 -9.38 -7.36 -8.66
N ILE A 73 -9.46 -7.36 -7.34
CA ILE A 73 -8.27 -7.43 -6.52
C ILE A 73 -7.70 -8.87 -6.49
N THR A 74 -8.55 -9.90 -6.52
CA THR A 74 -8.07 -11.31 -6.43
C THR A 74 -7.50 -11.86 -7.73
N THR A 75 -7.37 -11.03 -8.77
CA THR A 75 -6.73 -11.46 -10.02
C THR A 75 -5.23 -11.63 -9.82
N PHE A 76 -4.64 -12.63 -10.49
CA PHE A 76 -3.19 -12.84 -10.47
C PHE A 76 -2.42 -11.58 -10.87
N LEU A 77 -2.86 -10.92 -11.95
CA LEU A 77 -2.22 -9.71 -12.45
C LEU A 77 -2.22 -8.59 -11.41
N PHE A 78 -3.33 -8.38 -10.70
CA PHE A 78 -3.40 -7.35 -9.66
C PHE A 78 -2.46 -7.65 -8.49
N LEU A 79 -2.44 -8.90 -8.01
CA LEU A 79 -1.59 -9.31 -6.91
C LEU A 79 -0.10 -9.22 -7.27
N ALA A 80 0.29 -9.79 -8.41
CA ALA A 80 1.65 -9.74 -8.91
C ALA A 80 2.12 -8.29 -9.13
N THR A 81 1.28 -7.46 -9.75
CA THR A 81 1.59 -6.04 -9.96
C THR A 81 1.75 -5.30 -8.63
N THR A 82 0.88 -5.56 -7.65
CA THR A 82 0.96 -4.91 -6.32
C THR A 82 2.24 -5.29 -5.60
N ALA A 83 2.62 -6.58 -5.62
CA ALA A 83 3.85 -7.06 -5.00
C ALA A 83 5.10 -6.45 -5.65
N ILE A 84 5.22 -6.55 -6.98
CA ILE A 84 6.35 -5.96 -7.75
C ILE A 84 6.44 -4.45 -7.50
N MET A 85 5.29 -3.76 -7.51
CA MET A 85 5.25 -2.33 -7.24
C MET A 85 5.67 -2.03 -5.81
N ASN A 86 5.29 -2.84 -4.82
CA ASN A 86 5.71 -2.62 -3.43
C ASN A 86 7.24 -2.66 -3.29
N ASP A 87 7.88 -3.63 -3.92
CA ASP A 87 9.34 -3.79 -3.90
C ASP A 87 10.06 -2.60 -4.56
N ILE A 88 9.60 -2.19 -5.74
CA ILE A 88 10.18 -1.05 -6.47
C ILE A 88 9.96 0.25 -5.69
N MET A 89 8.74 0.46 -5.20
CA MET A 89 8.37 1.69 -4.50
C MET A 89 9.09 1.80 -3.15
N PHE A 90 9.41 0.70 -2.46
CA PHE A 90 10.20 0.73 -1.23
C PHE A 90 11.55 1.44 -1.44
N ASN A 91 12.27 1.01 -2.47
CA ASN A 91 13.58 1.53 -2.82
C ASN A 91 13.55 2.99 -3.26
N ILE A 92 12.64 3.33 -4.18
CA ILE A 92 12.55 4.70 -4.66
C ILE A 92 12.01 5.62 -3.54
N ASN A 93 11.18 5.16 -2.59
CA ASN A 93 10.68 5.94 -1.43
C ASN A 93 11.82 6.32 -0.51
N LYS A 94 12.68 5.35 -0.20
CA LYS A 94 13.88 5.57 0.59
C LYS A 94 14.78 6.62 -0.04
N LEU A 95 15.09 6.48 -1.34
CA LEU A 95 15.93 7.45 -2.06
C LEU A 95 15.29 8.84 -2.12
N SER A 96 13.98 8.91 -2.42
CA SER A 96 13.25 10.17 -2.48
C SER A 96 13.29 10.94 -1.17
N LEU A 97 13.10 10.24 -0.04
CA LEU A 97 13.18 10.86 1.28
C LEU A 97 14.61 11.33 1.62
N ILE A 98 15.64 10.60 1.19
CA ILE A 98 17.03 11.01 1.36
C ILE A 98 17.32 12.28 0.56
N PHE A 99 16.87 12.35 -0.69
CA PHE A 99 17.13 13.48 -1.59
C PHE A 99 16.32 14.73 -1.22
N GLN A 100 15.26 14.58 -0.44
CA GLN A 100 14.48 15.71 0.09
C GLN A 100 15.06 16.30 1.39
N LYS A 101 16.18 15.77 1.92
CA LYS A 101 16.84 16.36 3.09
C LYS A 101 17.49 17.70 2.72
N SER A 102 17.37 18.70 3.60
CA SER A 102 17.90 20.05 3.38
C SER A 102 19.42 20.10 3.20
N ASN A 103 20.15 19.14 3.79
CA ASN A 103 21.61 19.09 3.80
C ASN A 103 22.13 17.97 2.90
N LEU A 104 21.67 17.92 1.64
CA LEU A 104 22.06 16.89 0.70
C LEU A 104 23.50 17.10 0.21
N ASN A 105 24.37 16.10 0.40
CA ASN A 105 25.68 16.04 -0.24
C ASN A 105 25.60 15.18 -1.51
N PHE A 106 26.04 15.70 -2.66
CA PHE A 106 26.00 14.99 -3.94
C PHE A 106 26.85 13.70 -3.96
N GLU A 107 27.95 13.63 -3.21
CA GLU A 107 28.71 12.38 -3.06
C GLU A 107 27.89 11.31 -2.32
N TYR A 108 27.13 11.74 -1.31
CA TYR A 108 26.23 10.87 -0.55
C TYR A 108 25.06 10.36 -1.40
N VAL A 109 24.57 11.16 -2.35
CA VAL A 109 23.55 10.74 -3.33
C VAL A 109 24.03 9.53 -4.12
N GLN A 110 25.24 9.58 -4.68
CA GLN A 110 25.78 8.48 -5.49
C GLN A 110 25.96 7.20 -4.67
N LEU A 111 26.41 7.32 -3.41
CA LEU A 111 26.52 6.18 -2.49
C LEU A 111 25.15 5.55 -2.20
N CYS A 112 24.11 6.37 -1.97
CA CYS A 112 22.76 5.88 -1.70
C CYS A 112 22.16 5.13 -2.90
N VAL A 113 22.36 5.65 -4.13
CA VAL A 113 21.89 4.99 -5.35
C VAL A 113 22.57 3.63 -5.52
N LYS A 114 23.90 3.57 -5.38
CA LYS A 114 24.64 2.30 -5.48
C LYS A 114 24.17 1.28 -4.46
N ALA A 115 24.03 1.69 -3.20
CA ALA A 115 23.55 0.82 -2.13
C ALA A 115 22.13 0.27 -2.40
N CYS A 116 21.27 1.06 -3.05
CA CYS A 116 19.91 0.66 -3.40
C CYS A 116 19.82 -0.35 -4.55
N ILE A 117 20.80 -0.34 -5.47
CA ILE A 117 20.87 -1.30 -6.58
C ILE A 117 21.44 -2.64 -6.10
N SER A 118 22.28 -2.62 -5.06
CA SER A 118 22.94 -3.81 -4.50
C SER A 118 22.13 -4.56 -3.44
N SER A 119 20.98 -4.03 -3.03
CA SER A 119 20.09 -4.57 -2.00
C SER A 119 18.88 -5.26 -2.59
#